data_AF-A0A0A1UWY2-F1
#
_entry.id   AF-A0A0A1UWY2-F1
#
_cell.length_a   1.000
_cell.length_b   1.000
_cell.length_c   1.000
_cell.angle_alpha   90.00
_cell.angle_beta   90.00
_cell.angle_gamma   90.00
#
_symmetry.space_group_name_H-M   'P 1'
#
loop_
_entity.id
_entity.type
_entity.pdbx_description
1 polymer ?
#
loop_
_entity_poly.entity_id
_entity_poly.type
_entity_poly.pdbx_seq_one_letter_code
_entity_poly.pdbx_strand_id
1 'polypeptide(L)'
;MRDVEAALPVGPDTISTAGSLTKDLTATAMGILIDDGKATWDTLVKDVLPAFQSRDETLQNSATLTDRIPTIAKRGSLPGALTLVMLLSDKDAAIVVITNSLALDDVADRISLLILEELLAVSSGNRTDIIKAAESCIPENLRWYPDLIKELADLRKNDTSARHLDEYIVVTQEKEKLYWAFQGLDSEKFEPDHYEDDTFLWLQPRNELSRRGRWVGLDQGPEF
;
A
#
# COMPACT_ATOMS: atom_id res chain seq x y z
N MET A 1 1.83 -2.65 17.29
CA MET A 1 1.30 -2.54 18.66
C MET A 1 -0.19 -2.23 18.53
N ARG A 2 -1.09 -2.88 19.28
CA ARG A 2 -2.55 -2.68 19.13
C ARG A 2 -3.01 -1.36 19.74
N ASP A 3 -2.43 -1.02 20.89
CA ASP A 3 -2.70 0.20 21.64
C ASP A 3 -1.36 0.63 22.25
N VAL A 4 -0.94 1.84 21.95
CA VAL A 4 0.39 2.33 22.31
C VAL A 4 0.39 2.95 23.71
N GLU A 5 -0.72 3.54 24.17
CA GLU A 5 -0.85 4.05 25.53
C GLU A 5 -0.97 2.91 26.54
N ALA A 6 -1.71 1.85 26.18
CA ALA A 6 -1.82 0.65 26.99
C ALA A 6 -0.69 -0.38 26.75
N ALA A 7 0.26 -0.06 25.87
CA ALA A 7 1.37 -0.93 25.44
C ALA A 7 0.93 -2.37 25.06
N LEU A 8 -0.27 -2.52 24.49
CA LEU A 8 -0.83 -3.82 24.18
C LEU A 8 -0.19 -4.41 22.92
N PRO A 9 0.31 -5.65 22.96
CA PRO A 9 0.81 -6.33 21.77
C PRO A 9 -0.33 -6.56 20.77
N VAL A 10 0.03 -6.66 19.49
CA VAL A 10 -0.92 -7.13 18.48
C VAL A 10 -1.21 -8.59 18.77
N GLY A 11 -2.47 -8.91 19.07
CA GLY A 11 -2.97 -10.27 19.24
C GLY A 11 -4.05 -10.62 18.22
N PRO A 12 -4.56 -11.87 18.23
CA PRO A 12 -5.58 -12.35 17.30
C PRO A 12 -6.85 -11.48 17.24
N ASP A 13 -7.20 -10.82 18.35
CA ASP A 13 -8.39 -9.96 18.45
C ASP A 13 -8.12 -8.49 18.07
N THR A 14 -6.97 -8.19 17.44
CA THR A 14 -6.63 -6.83 17.02
C THR A 14 -7.36 -6.49 15.73
N ILE A 15 -8.23 -5.47 15.78
CA ILE A 15 -8.93 -4.94 14.60
C ILE A 15 -8.06 -3.86 13.97
N SER A 16 -7.66 -4.07 12.71
CA SER A 16 -6.91 -3.10 11.90
C SER A 16 -7.78 -2.54 10.78
N THR A 17 -7.56 -1.29 10.40
CA THR A 17 -8.24 -0.68 9.26
C THR A 17 -7.83 -1.38 7.97
N ALA A 18 -8.79 -1.89 7.20
CA ALA A 18 -8.50 -2.68 5.99
C ALA A 18 -7.91 -1.84 4.83
N GLY A 19 -8.14 -0.52 4.78
CA GLY A 19 -7.56 0.33 3.73
C GLY A 19 -7.79 -0.21 2.32
N SER A 20 -6.72 -0.31 1.52
CA SER A 20 -6.79 -0.89 0.17
C SER A 20 -7.15 -2.38 0.14
N LEU A 21 -7.02 -3.13 1.24
CA LEU A 21 -7.49 -4.53 1.35
C LEU A 21 -9.00 -4.66 1.14
N THR A 22 -9.76 -3.56 1.32
CA THR A 22 -11.20 -3.54 1.00
C THR A 22 -11.45 -3.84 -0.49
N LYS A 23 -10.50 -3.48 -1.38
CA LYS A 23 -10.60 -3.74 -2.82
C LYS A 23 -10.57 -5.24 -3.14
N ASP A 24 -9.82 -5.98 -2.33
CA ASP A 24 -9.65 -7.44 -2.43
C ASP A 24 -10.92 -8.14 -1.95
N LEU A 25 -11.46 -7.73 -0.80
CA LEU A 25 -12.74 -8.24 -0.31
C LEU A 25 -13.89 -7.99 -1.31
N THR A 26 -13.89 -6.80 -1.93
CA THR A 26 -14.87 -6.43 -2.97
C THR A 26 -14.69 -7.28 -4.24
N ALA A 27 -13.45 -7.58 -4.63
CA ALA A 27 -13.15 -8.42 -5.78
C ALA A 27 -13.57 -9.88 -5.53
N THR A 28 -13.29 -10.43 -4.33
CA THR A 28 -13.73 -11.76 -3.94
C THR A 28 -15.24 -11.87 -3.90
N ALA A 29 -15.94 -10.88 -3.34
CA ALA A 29 -17.40 -10.86 -3.33
C ALA A 29 -17.98 -10.86 -4.76
N MET A 30 -17.35 -10.14 -5.69
CA MET A 30 -17.73 -10.17 -7.11
C MET A 30 -17.51 -11.56 -7.73
N GLY A 31 -16.38 -12.21 -7.45
CA GLY A 31 -16.10 -13.58 -7.90
C GLY A 31 -17.15 -14.58 -7.42
N ILE A 32 -17.57 -14.49 -6.15
CA ILE A 32 -18.65 -15.33 -5.60
C ILE A 32 -19.98 -15.10 -6.33
N LEU A 33 -20.32 -13.84 -6.65
CA LEU A 33 -21.55 -13.55 -7.40
C LEU A 33 -21.53 -14.11 -8.83
N ILE A 34 -20.36 -14.17 -9.44
CA ILE A 34 -20.18 -14.76 -10.77
C ILE A 34 -20.29 -16.29 -10.70
N ASP A 35 -19.65 -16.92 -9.71
CA ASP A 35 -19.75 -18.37 -9.44
C ASP A 35 -21.20 -18.80 -9.13
N ASP A 36 -21.94 -17.98 -8.36
CA ASP A 36 -23.38 -18.14 -8.09
C ASP A 36 -24.26 -17.98 -9.36
N GLY A 37 -23.68 -17.62 -10.52
CA GLY A 37 -24.40 -17.38 -11.77
C GLY A 37 -25.26 -16.11 -11.77
N LYS A 38 -25.05 -15.19 -10.81
CA LYS A 38 -25.80 -13.93 -10.71
C LYS A 38 -25.28 -12.85 -11.67
N ALA A 39 -24.05 -13.00 -12.15
CA ALA A 39 -23.43 -12.18 -13.17
C ALA A 39 -22.40 -13.01 -13.94
N THR A 40 -21.85 -12.43 -15.01
CA THR A 40 -20.71 -12.98 -15.75
C THR A 40 -19.59 -11.95 -15.80
N TRP A 41 -18.37 -12.39 -16.12
CA TRP A 41 -17.22 -11.51 -16.33
C TRP A 41 -17.48 -10.41 -17.39
N ASP A 42 -18.32 -10.72 -18.39
CA ASP A 42 -18.70 -9.81 -19.47
C ASP A 42 -19.94 -8.95 -19.17
N THR A 43 -20.54 -9.09 -17.99
CA THR A 43 -21.72 -8.30 -17.61
C THR A 43 -21.36 -6.81 -17.61
N LEU A 44 -22.17 -5.99 -18.27
CA LEU A 44 -21.90 -4.55 -18.38
C LEU A 44 -22.22 -3.83 -17.08
N VAL A 45 -21.38 -2.84 -16.74
CA VAL A 45 -21.53 -2.05 -15.51
C VAL A 45 -22.87 -1.34 -15.46
N LYS A 46 -23.34 -0.81 -16.60
CA LYS A 46 -24.65 -0.14 -16.70
C LYS A 46 -25.84 -1.06 -16.41
N ASP A 47 -25.69 -2.37 -16.62
CA ASP A 47 -26.77 -3.35 -16.43
C ASP A 47 -26.95 -3.68 -14.94
N VAL A 48 -25.87 -3.63 -14.16
CA VAL A 48 -25.89 -3.87 -12.70
C VAL A 48 -25.97 -2.60 -11.88
N LEU A 49 -25.51 -1.46 -12.42
CA LEU A 49 -25.52 -0.16 -11.78
C LEU A 49 -26.17 0.88 -12.72
N PRO A 50 -27.51 0.97 -12.75
CA PRO A 50 -28.23 1.89 -13.64
C PRO A 50 -27.90 3.38 -13.43
N ALA A 51 -27.38 3.73 -12.24
CA ALA A 51 -26.92 5.08 -11.92
C ALA A 51 -25.55 5.42 -12.55
N PHE A 52 -24.87 4.45 -13.15
CA PHE A 52 -23.60 4.66 -13.84
C PHE A 52 -23.83 5.43 -15.14
N GLN A 53 -23.38 6.69 -15.15
CA GLN A 53 -23.43 7.59 -16.30
C GLN A 53 -22.05 8.20 -16.54
N SER A 54 -21.37 7.69 -17.55
CA SER A 54 -20.12 8.19 -18.07
C SER A 54 -20.35 9.15 -19.24
N ARG A 55 -19.50 10.17 -19.35
CA ARG A 55 -19.45 11.05 -20.53
C ARG A 55 -18.72 10.41 -21.71
N ASP A 56 -17.91 9.39 -21.45
CA ASP A 56 -17.24 8.59 -22.46
C ASP A 56 -18.17 7.46 -22.91
N GLU A 57 -18.55 7.47 -24.20
CA GLU A 57 -19.48 6.51 -24.79
C GLU A 57 -18.96 5.07 -24.79
N THR A 58 -17.64 4.87 -24.91
CA THR A 58 -17.00 3.55 -24.85
C THR A 58 -17.11 3.02 -23.43
N LEU A 59 -16.76 3.84 -22.45
CA LEU A 59 -16.85 3.48 -21.04
C LEU A 59 -18.31 3.28 -20.58
N GLN A 60 -19.27 4.01 -21.17
CA GLN A 60 -20.69 3.82 -20.88
C GLN A 60 -21.24 2.50 -21.44
N ASN A 61 -20.81 2.10 -22.63
CA ASN A 61 -21.46 1.01 -23.37
C ASN A 61 -20.68 -0.31 -23.39
N SER A 62 -19.37 -0.25 -23.11
CA SER A 62 -18.47 -1.40 -23.22
C SER A 62 -17.79 -1.75 -21.92
N ALA A 63 -17.89 -0.92 -20.87
CA ALA A 63 -17.31 -1.27 -19.57
C ALA A 63 -18.03 -2.47 -18.97
N THR A 64 -17.29 -3.55 -18.81
CA THR A 64 -17.69 -4.77 -18.13
C THR A 64 -17.33 -4.74 -16.64
N LEU A 65 -17.86 -5.68 -15.87
CA LEU A 65 -17.42 -5.94 -14.50
C LEU A 65 -15.91 -6.20 -14.43
N THR A 66 -15.33 -6.79 -15.48
CA THR A 66 -13.89 -7.00 -15.62
C THR A 66 -13.14 -5.67 -15.80
N ASP A 67 -13.66 -4.72 -16.58
CA ASP A 67 -13.00 -3.42 -16.84
C ASP A 67 -12.99 -2.44 -15.64
N ARG A 68 -13.91 -2.63 -14.69
CA ARG A 68 -13.94 -1.87 -13.43
C ARG A 68 -13.14 -2.51 -12.30
N ILE A 69 -12.64 -3.73 -12.50
CA ILE A 69 -11.59 -4.34 -11.69
C ILE A 69 -10.30 -4.00 -12.45
N PRO A 70 -9.61 -2.90 -12.14
CA PRO A 70 -8.42 -2.54 -12.90
C PRO A 70 -7.41 -3.66 -12.69
N THR A 71 -7.19 -4.40 -13.77
CA THR A 71 -6.24 -5.49 -13.93
C THR A 71 -6.53 -6.71 -13.06
N ILE A 72 -6.30 -7.87 -13.65
CA ILE A 72 -6.39 -9.23 -13.09
C ILE A 72 -5.53 -9.42 -11.82
N ALA A 73 -4.91 -8.39 -11.25
CA ALA A 73 -4.24 -8.39 -9.94
C ALA A 73 -4.47 -7.06 -9.21
N LYS A 74 -5.15 -7.09 -8.07
CA LYS A 74 -5.23 -5.96 -7.13
C LYS A 74 -4.21 -6.13 -6.04
N ARG A 75 -3.31 -5.15 -5.90
CA ARG A 75 -2.38 -5.04 -4.77
C ARG A 75 -3.00 -4.17 -3.68
N GLY A 76 -3.22 -4.76 -2.52
CA GLY A 76 -3.46 -4.06 -1.28
C GLY A 76 -2.15 -3.97 -0.51
N SER A 77 -1.82 -2.79 -0.02
CA SER A 77 -0.66 -2.63 0.84
C SER A 77 -1.03 -1.72 1.99
N LEU A 78 -0.61 -2.13 3.18
CA LEU A 78 -0.71 -1.40 4.43
C LEU A 78 0.57 -1.68 5.24
N PRO A 79 0.92 -0.79 6.17
CA PRO A 79 2.02 -1.08 7.08
C PRO A 79 1.78 -2.39 7.84
N GLY A 80 2.63 -3.40 7.57
CA GLY A 80 2.50 -4.72 8.18
C GLY A 80 1.57 -5.70 7.45
N ALA A 81 0.97 -5.34 6.31
CA ALA A 81 0.17 -6.28 5.52
C ALA A 81 0.24 -6.00 4.02
N LEU A 82 0.54 -7.02 3.23
CA LEU A 82 0.41 -6.99 1.77
C LEU A 82 -0.69 -7.96 1.35
N THR A 83 -1.43 -7.63 0.32
CA THR A 83 -2.43 -8.53 -0.25
C THR A 83 -2.42 -8.41 -1.75
N LEU A 84 -2.66 -9.55 -2.39
CA LEU A 84 -2.90 -9.63 -3.81
C LEU A 84 -4.12 -10.51 -4.06
N VAL A 85 -5.08 -9.98 -4.81
CA VAL A 85 -6.20 -10.75 -5.37
C VAL A 85 -6.12 -10.74 -6.88
N MET A 86 -6.12 -11.93 -7.47
CA MET A 86 -6.09 -12.13 -8.91
C MET A 86 -7.23 -13.03 -9.37
N LEU A 87 -7.95 -12.60 -10.40
CA LEU A 87 -9.14 -13.28 -10.93
C LEU A 87 -8.86 -13.72 -12.37
N LEU A 88 -8.87 -15.03 -12.61
CA LEU A 88 -8.55 -15.66 -13.89
C LEU A 88 -9.84 -16.15 -14.56
N SER A 89 -10.51 -15.28 -15.31
CA SER A 89 -11.78 -15.56 -15.99
C SER A 89 -11.70 -16.79 -16.89
N ASP A 90 -10.63 -16.93 -17.67
CA ASP A 90 -10.44 -18.02 -18.64
C ASP A 90 -10.23 -19.38 -17.98
N LYS A 91 -9.87 -19.38 -16.69
CA LYS A 91 -9.59 -20.58 -15.90
C LYS A 91 -10.64 -20.87 -14.83
N ASP A 92 -11.66 -20.01 -14.73
CA ASP A 92 -12.64 -20.04 -13.64
C ASP A 92 -11.96 -20.18 -12.26
N ALA A 93 -10.95 -19.36 -12.03
CA ALA A 93 -10.08 -19.47 -10.86
C ALA A 93 -9.75 -18.10 -10.25
N ALA A 94 -9.44 -18.08 -8.96
CA ALA A 94 -8.94 -16.91 -8.27
C ALA A 94 -7.71 -17.25 -7.41
N ILE A 95 -6.75 -16.34 -7.37
CA ILE A 95 -5.58 -16.37 -6.48
C ILE A 95 -5.77 -15.29 -5.42
N VAL A 96 -5.68 -15.65 -4.14
CA VAL A 96 -5.75 -14.70 -3.02
C VAL A 96 -4.55 -14.94 -2.12
N VAL A 97 -3.67 -13.96 -2.00
CA VAL A 97 -2.49 -13.99 -1.13
C VAL A 97 -2.58 -12.85 -0.14
N ILE A 98 -2.50 -13.15 1.15
CA ILE A 98 -2.52 -12.18 2.23
C ILE A 98 -1.29 -12.44 3.09
N THR A 99 -0.47 -11.42 3.31
CA THR A 99 0.69 -11.48 4.20
C THR A 99 0.52 -10.48 5.33
N ASN A 100 1.10 -10.79 6.49
CA ASN A 100 1.09 -9.95 7.69
C ASN A 100 2.51 -9.50 8.08
N SER A 101 3.40 -9.44 7.09
CA SER A 101 4.78 -9.01 7.27
C SER A 101 5.11 -7.91 6.28
N LEU A 102 5.88 -6.94 6.76
CA LEU A 102 6.39 -5.87 5.92
C LEU A 102 7.87 -6.16 5.67
N ALA A 103 8.14 -6.88 4.59
CA ALA A 103 9.48 -7.29 4.17
C ALA A 103 10.15 -6.20 3.31
N LEU A 104 11.39 -6.45 2.90
CA LEU A 104 12.13 -5.62 1.93
C LEU A 104 11.79 -5.96 0.46
N ASP A 105 10.74 -6.75 0.27
CA ASP A 105 10.24 -7.21 -1.02
C ASP A 105 8.72 -7.41 -0.89
N ASP A 106 8.02 -7.35 -2.03
CA ASP A 106 6.59 -7.60 -2.07
C ASP A 106 6.28 -9.10 -2.10
N VAL A 107 6.25 -9.69 -0.90
CA VAL A 107 6.05 -11.14 -0.73
C VAL A 107 4.69 -11.59 -1.30
N ALA A 108 3.66 -10.74 -1.22
CA ALA A 108 2.35 -11.08 -1.77
C ALA A 108 2.42 -11.22 -3.29
N ASP A 109 3.18 -10.34 -3.96
CA ASP A 109 3.45 -10.47 -5.39
C ASP A 109 4.15 -11.77 -5.74
N ARG A 110 5.26 -12.06 -5.04
CA ARG A 110 6.11 -13.23 -5.33
C ARG A 110 5.34 -14.53 -5.24
N ILE A 111 4.57 -14.70 -4.17
CA ILE A 111 3.75 -15.89 -3.97
C ILE A 111 2.67 -15.97 -5.05
N SER A 112 2.04 -14.85 -5.40
CA SER A 112 1.00 -14.83 -6.41
C SER A 112 1.53 -15.21 -7.79
N LEU A 113 2.73 -14.74 -8.14
CA LEU A 113 3.40 -15.08 -9.39
C LEU A 113 3.76 -16.58 -9.45
N LEU A 114 4.26 -17.17 -8.36
CA LEU A 114 4.49 -18.62 -8.27
C LEU A 114 3.21 -19.41 -8.57
N ILE A 115 2.11 -19.03 -7.93
CA ILE A 115 0.82 -19.71 -8.10
C ILE A 115 0.30 -19.52 -9.53
N LEU A 116 0.43 -18.32 -10.08
CA LEU A 116 -0.01 -18.01 -11.44
C LEU A 116 0.78 -18.82 -12.49
N GLU A 117 2.11 -18.86 -12.39
CA GLU A 117 2.95 -19.61 -13.34
C GLU A 117 2.64 -21.10 -13.32
N GLU A 118 2.29 -21.64 -12.15
CA GLU A 118 1.83 -23.02 -12.02
C GLU A 118 0.46 -23.24 -12.69
N LEU A 119 -0.52 -22.35 -12.42
CA LEU A 119 -1.85 -22.42 -13.03
C LEU A 119 -1.83 -22.24 -14.56
N LEU A 120 -0.87 -21.49 -15.08
CA LEU A 120 -0.63 -21.30 -16.51
C LEU A 120 0.24 -22.41 -17.12
N ALA A 121 0.74 -23.35 -16.31
CA ALA A 121 1.64 -24.42 -16.73
C ALA A 121 2.87 -23.88 -17.51
N VAL A 122 3.45 -22.78 -17.02
CA VAL A 122 4.63 -22.16 -17.65
C VAL A 122 5.81 -23.13 -17.62
N SER A 123 6.48 -23.27 -18.78
CA SER A 123 7.63 -24.15 -18.94
C SER A 123 8.80 -23.70 -18.06
N SER A 124 9.58 -24.66 -17.54
CA SER A 124 10.65 -24.39 -16.57
C SER A 124 11.70 -23.39 -17.06
N GLY A 125 11.94 -23.28 -18.37
CA GLY A 125 12.87 -22.32 -18.97
C GLY A 125 12.34 -20.89 -19.05
N ASN A 126 11.04 -20.69 -18.85
CA ASN A 126 10.36 -19.40 -18.93
C ASN A 126 9.79 -18.93 -17.58
N ARG A 127 10.02 -19.69 -16.50
CA ARG A 127 9.58 -19.31 -15.15
C ARG A 127 10.43 -18.18 -14.60
N THR A 128 9.79 -17.31 -13.85
CA THR A 128 10.45 -16.19 -13.18
C THR A 128 11.34 -16.73 -12.06
N ASP A 129 12.59 -16.26 -12.03
CA ASP A 129 13.48 -16.50 -10.90
C ASP A 129 13.12 -15.58 -9.74
N ILE A 130 12.21 -16.06 -8.91
CA ILE A 130 11.61 -15.27 -7.82
C ILE A 130 12.60 -15.01 -6.69
N ILE A 131 13.56 -15.90 -6.48
CA ILE A 131 14.63 -15.68 -5.49
C ILE A 131 15.49 -14.52 -5.97
N LYS A 132 15.94 -14.55 -7.22
CA LYS A 132 16.74 -13.47 -7.80
C LYS A 132 15.98 -12.15 -7.84
N ALA A 133 14.68 -12.18 -8.17
CA ALA A 133 13.84 -11.00 -8.15
C ALA A 133 13.74 -10.40 -6.73
N ALA A 134 13.51 -11.22 -5.71
CA ALA A 134 13.49 -10.77 -4.32
C ALA A 134 14.85 -10.20 -3.86
N GLU A 135 15.96 -10.88 -4.18
CA GLU A 135 17.32 -10.41 -3.88
C GLU A 135 17.64 -9.06 -4.55
N SER A 136 17.10 -8.81 -5.74
CA SER A 136 17.30 -7.55 -6.46
C SER A 136 16.58 -6.35 -5.82
N CYS A 137 15.41 -6.57 -5.18
CA CYS A 137 14.61 -5.51 -4.57
C CYS A 137 15.14 -5.05 -3.20
N ILE A 138 15.81 -5.93 -2.46
CA ILE A 138 16.38 -5.64 -1.13
C ILE A 138 17.28 -4.38 -1.12
N PRO A 139 18.33 -4.28 -1.96
CA PRO A 139 19.23 -3.13 -1.92
C PRO A 139 18.53 -1.83 -2.30
N GLU A 140 17.56 -1.85 -3.22
CA GLU A 140 16.80 -0.66 -3.62
C GLU A 140 15.93 -0.15 -2.48
N ASN A 141 15.18 -1.04 -1.82
CA ASN A 141 14.36 -0.70 -0.65
C ASN A 141 15.20 -0.17 0.52
N LEU A 142 16.41 -0.69 0.71
CA LEU A 142 17.33 -0.20 1.75
C LEU A 142 17.95 1.17 1.41
N ARG A 143 18.10 1.49 0.11
CA ARG A 143 18.66 2.76 -0.36
C ARG A 143 17.67 3.92 -0.33
N TRP A 144 16.37 3.65 -0.37
CA TRP A 144 15.33 4.69 -0.40
C TRP A 144 15.53 5.79 0.66
N TYR A 145 15.65 5.42 1.94
CA TYR A 145 15.79 6.40 3.02
C TYR A 145 17.09 7.22 2.92
N PRO A 146 18.29 6.62 2.83
CA PRO A 146 19.52 7.41 2.70
C PRO A 146 19.57 8.26 1.44
N ASP A 147 19.04 7.77 0.31
CA ASP A 147 19.02 8.53 -0.95
C ASP A 147 18.06 9.73 -0.84
N LEU A 148 16.86 9.54 -0.27
CA LEU A 148 15.90 10.62 -0.02
C LEU A 148 16.48 11.70 0.90
N ILE A 149 17.15 11.30 2.00
CA ILE A 149 17.77 12.26 2.92
C ILE A 149 18.89 13.04 2.22
N LYS A 150 19.67 12.38 1.36
CA LYS A 150 20.70 13.05 0.57
C LYS A 150 20.09 14.02 -0.44
N GLU A 151 19.07 13.62 -1.19
CA GLU A 151 18.37 14.47 -2.15
C GLU A 151 17.78 15.71 -1.47
N LEU A 152 17.15 15.54 -0.31
CA LEU A 152 16.64 16.65 0.49
C LEU A 152 17.78 17.58 0.95
N ALA A 153 18.91 17.03 1.39
CA ALA A 153 20.06 17.85 1.77
C ALA A 153 20.61 18.66 0.58
N ASP A 154 20.68 18.08 -0.61
CA ASP A 154 21.18 18.73 -1.83
C ASP A 154 20.24 19.85 -2.33
N LEU A 155 18.93 19.72 -2.08
CA LEU A 155 17.91 20.70 -2.46
C LEU A 155 17.65 21.79 -1.41
N ARG A 156 18.12 21.60 -0.17
CA ARG A 156 17.85 22.48 0.96
C ARG A 156 18.45 23.87 0.77
N LYS A 157 17.64 24.91 1.02
CA LYS A 157 18.13 26.27 1.24
C LYS A 157 18.79 26.38 2.62
N ASN A 158 20.09 26.64 2.61
CA ASN A 158 20.84 26.93 3.84
C ASN A 158 20.53 28.35 4.35
N ASP A 159 20.78 28.58 5.64
CA ASP A 159 20.62 29.89 6.32
C ASP A 159 19.19 30.43 6.42
N THR A 160 18.21 29.54 6.51
CA THR A 160 16.81 29.88 6.79
C THR A 160 16.46 29.58 8.24
N SER A 161 15.43 30.25 8.77
CA SER A 161 14.91 30.02 10.12
C SER A 161 13.39 29.95 10.10
N ALA A 162 12.83 29.04 10.90
CA ALA A 162 11.40 28.99 11.12
C ALA A 162 10.89 30.21 11.88
N ARG A 163 9.62 30.56 11.66
CA ARG A 163 8.88 31.48 12.53
C ARG A 163 8.73 30.91 13.93
N HIS A 164 8.28 31.76 14.86
CA HIS A 164 8.07 31.33 16.23
C HIS A 164 7.04 30.20 16.29
N LEU A 165 7.31 29.20 17.13
CA LEU A 165 6.60 27.92 17.09
C LEU A 165 5.13 28.03 17.48
N ASP A 166 4.79 29.03 18.30
CA ASP A 166 3.43 29.37 18.70
C ASP A 166 2.55 29.87 17.54
N GLU A 167 3.13 30.14 16.36
CA GLU A 167 2.39 30.55 15.16
C GLU A 167 1.83 29.36 14.36
N TYR A 168 2.20 28.11 14.68
CA TYR A 168 1.72 26.92 13.96
C TYR A 168 0.55 26.25 14.69
N ILE A 169 -0.53 25.98 13.96
CA ILE A 169 -1.85 25.54 14.50
C ILE A 169 -1.85 24.09 15.01
N VAL A 170 -0.90 23.25 14.57
CA VAL A 170 -0.99 21.78 14.70
C VAL A 170 0.16 21.18 15.53
N VAL A 171 0.95 22.02 16.20
CA VAL A 171 2.17 21.57 16.90
C VAL A 171 1.98 21.73 18.41
N THR A 172 2.14 20.63 19.16
CA THR A 172 2.19 20.66 20.62
C THR A 172 3.64 20.87 21.04
N GLN A 173 3.89 21.86 21.89
CA GLN A 173 5.22 22.10 22.46
C GLN A 173 5.33 21.42 23.83
N GLU A 174 6.31 20.54 23.98
CA GLU A 174 6.59 19.86 25.26
C GLU A 174 8.09 19.90 25.54
N LYS A 175 8.49 20.40 26.72
CA LYS A 175 9.90 20.43 27.16
C LYS A 175 10.86 21.00 26.10
N GLU A 176 10.49 22.14 25.50
CA GLU A 176 11.26 22.84 24.45
C GLU A 176 11.38 22.09 23.10
N LYS A 177 10.67 20.98 22.92
CA LYS A 177 10.57 20.25 21.65
C LYS A 177 9.20 20.41 21.02
N LEU A 178 9.19 20.33 19.69
CA LEU A 178 7.96 20.31 18.90
C LEU A 178 7.51 18.88 18.69
N TYR A 179 6.20 18.69 18.76
CA TYR A 179 5.58 17.44 18.37
C TYR A 179 4.42 17.71 17.45
N TRP A 180 4.42 17.00 16.33
CA TRP A 180 3.24 16.87 15.49
C TRP A 180 2.51 15.58 15.88
N ALA A 181 1.34 15.73 16.48
CA ALA A 181 0.51 14.61 16.94
C ALA A 181 -0.71 14.45 16.03
N PHE A 182 -0.81 13.33 15.30
CA PHE A 182 -2.05 13.05 14.58
C PHE A 182 -3.18 12.76 15.56
N GLN A 183 -4.28 13.52 15.44
CA GLN A 183 -5.47 13.39 16.28
C GLN A 183 -5.20 13.56 17.80
N GLY A 184 -4.07 14.18 18.18
CA GLY A 184 -3.70 14.37 19.58
C GLY A 184 -3.25 13.08 20.30
N LEU A 185 -3.00 11.99 19.57
CA LEU A 185 -2.56 10.72 20.15
C LEU A 185 -1.05 10.73 20.42
N ASP A 186 -0.64 10.39 21.65
CA ASP A 186 0.78 10.32 22.03
C ASP A 186 1.57 9.30 21.19
N SER A 187 0.89 8.23 20.80
CA SER A 187 1.41 7.20 19.90
C SER A 187 1.74 7.68 18.49
N GLU A 188 1.10 8.77 18.09
CA GLU A 188 1.21 9.37 16.77
C GLU A 188 1.93 10.71 16.79
N LYS A 189 2.76 10.92 17.82
CA LYS A 189 3.68 12.03 17.88
C LYS A 189 4.90 11.80 16.99
N PHE A 190 5.26 12.83 16.24
CA PHE A 190 6.50 12.93 15.49
C PHE A 190 7.22 14.19 15.95
N GLU A 191 8.52 14.09 16.25
CA GLU A 191 9.37 15.27 16.45
C GLU A 191 9.78 15.76 15.05
N PRO A 192 9.31 16.93 14.60
CA PRO A 192 9.61 17.43 13.27
C PRO A 192 10.98 18.13 13.28
N ASP A 193 11.85 17.75 12.36
CA ASP A 193 13.14 18.38 12.11
C ASP A 193 12.97 19.61 11.22
N HIS A 194 13.56 20.75 11.61
CA HIS A 194 13.54 21.94 10.76
C HIS A 194 14.31 21.71 9.46
N TYR A 195 13.65 22.00 8.34
CA TYR A 195 14.21 21.84 7.00
C TYR A 195 14.55 23.19 6.39
N GLU A 196 13.59 23.97 5.93
CA GLU A 196 13.89 25.32 5.43
C GLU A 196 12.70 26.24 5.60
N ASP A 197 12.96 27.52 5.83
CA ASP A 197 11.91 28.52 6.06
C ASP A 197 10.93 28.02 7.14
N ASP A 198 9.64 27.98 6.83
CA ASP A 198 8.57 27.42 7.67
C ASP A 198 8.29 25.92 7.44
N THR A 199 9.23 25.19 6.84
CA THR A 199 9.08 23.79 6.46
C THR A 199 9.82 22.88 7.44
N PHE A 200 9.15 21.80 7.81
CA PHE A 200 9.70 20.78 8.69
C PHE A 200 9.49 19.39 8.10
N LEU A 201 10.38 18.47 8.42
CA LEU A 201 10.32 17.07 8.03
C LEU A 201 9.99 16.23 9.27
N TRP A 202 9.12 15.24 9.11
CA TRP A 202 8.87 14.20 10.12
C TRP A 202 9.31 12.82 9.63
N LEU A 203 10.24 12.78 8.68
CA LEU A 203 10.76 11.55 8.11
C LEU A 203 11.49 10.75 9.20
N GLN A 204 11.34 9.44 9.17
CA GLN A 204 11.96 8.54 10.15
C GLN A 204 12.60 7.36 9.42
N PRO A 205 13.69 6.78 9.95
CA PRO A 205 14.32 5.61 9.35
C PRO A 205 13.33 4.47 9.20
N ARG A 206 13.56 3.62 8.19
CA ARG A 206 12.70 2.47 7.88
C ARG A 206 12.33 1.63 9.11
N ASN A 207 13.31 1.29 9.95
CA ASN A 207 13.07 0.46 11.14
C ASN A 207 12.13 1.14 12.14
N GLU A 208 12.20 2.46 12.29
CA GLU A 208 11.34 3.21 13.19
C GLU A 208 9.91 3.29 12.66
N LEU A 209 9.74 3.58 11.36
CA LEU A 209 8.44 3.55 10.71
C LEU A 209 7.81 2.15 10.78
N SER A 210 8.58 1.09 10.49
CA SER A 210 8.13 -0.30 10.65
C SER A 210 7.70 -0.62 12.08
N ARG A 211 8.49 -0.23 13.10
CA ARG A 211 8.19 -0.44 14.52
C ARG A 211 6.86 0.20 14.91
N ARG A 212 6.56 1.36 14.30
CA ARG A 212 5.32 2.11 14.51
C ARG A 212 4.14 1.64 13.65
N GLY A 213 4.31 0.63 12.80
CA GLY A 213 3.27 0.23 11.85
C GLY A 213 2.94 1.35 10.87
N ARG A 214 3.97 2.03 10.38
CA ARG A 214 3.90 3.10 9.38
C ARG A 214 4.55 2.66 8.07
N TRP A 215 4.09 3.30 6.99
CA TRP A 215 4.51 2.97 5.65
C TRP A 215 5.98 3.31 5.44
N VAL A 216 6.66 2.54 4.61
CA VAL A 216 8.10 2.64 4.38
C VAL A 216 8.41 2.40 2.91
N GLY A 217 8.89 3.44 2.23
CA GLY A 217 9.41 3.35 0.87
C GLY A 217 8.35 3.33 -0.24
N LEU A 218 8.85 3.20 -1.47
CA LEU A 218 8.07 2.82 -2.63
C LEU A 218 8.03 1.29 -2.61
N ASP A 219 6.86 0.71 -2.33
CA ASP A 219 6.61 -0.73 -2.49
C ASP A 219 6.60 -1.16 -3.96
N GLN A 220 6.71 -0.18 -4.87
CA GLN A 220 6.88 -0.37 -6.28
C GLN A 220 8.39 -0.39 -6.54
N GLY A 221 8.94 -1.61 -6.70
CA GLY A 221 10.27 -1.80 -7.27
C GLY A 221 10.37 -1.16 -8.67
N PRO A 222 11.47 -1.40 -9.41
CA PRO A 222 11.66 -0.75 -10.70
C PRO A 222 10.51 -1.12 -11.63
N GLU A 223 9.95 -0.14 -12.34
CA GLU A 223 8.97 -0.36 -13.40
C GLU A 223 9.62 -1.31 -14.43
N PHE A 224 9.09 -2.54 -14.53
CA PHE A 224 9.47 -3.52 -15.55
C PHE A 224 8.42 -3.57 -16.66
#